data_AF-A0A9Q9AEE3-F1
#
_entry.id   AF-A0A9Q9AEE3-F1
#
_cell.length_a   1.000
_cell.length_b   1.000
_cell.length_c   1.000
_cell.angle_alpha   90.00
_cell.angle_beta   90.00
_cell.angle_gamma   90.00
#
_symmetry.space_group_name_H-M   'P 1'
#
loop_
_entity.id
_entity.type
_entity.pdbx_description
1 polymer ?
#
loop_
_entity_poly.entity_id
_entity_poly.type
_entity_poly.pdbx_seq_one_letter_code
_entity_poly.pdbx_strand_id
1 'polypeptide(L)'
;MTSTPLTASYKSPTAAQNFALELPQLPRSDGVDEKTTYLGSLRASASKLQGELNTFLTQKMEQDKAAEAGKGNSHTTNEDREEDMYGEEDAENDA
;
A
#
# COMPACT_ATOMS: atom_id res chain seq x y z
N MET A 1 -33.18 1.33 4.63
CA MET A 1 -32.29 2.36 4.08
C MET A 1 -30.86 1.87 4.26
N THR A 2 -30.16 1.52 3.19
CA THR A 2 -28.85 0.85 3.29
C THR A 2 -27.77 1.84 2.88
N SER A 3 -26.85 2.16 3.80
CA SER A 3 -25.55 2.69 3.40
C SER A 3 -24.75 1.54 2.79
N THR A 4 -24.11 1.79 1.65
CA THR A 4 -23.25 0.80 1.02
C THR A 4 -21.81 1.17 1.37
N PRO A 5 -21.09 0.34 2.13
CA PRO A 5 -19.71 0.64 2.50
C PRO A 5 -18.78 0.54 1.29
N LEU A 6 -17.72 1.34 1.29
CA LEU A 6 -16.61 1.20 0.36
C LEU A 6 -15.68 0.11 0.89
N THR A 7 -15.55 -1.00 0.16
CA THR A 7 -14.77 -2.16 0.61
C THR A 7 -13.60 -2.46 -0.31
N ALA A 8 -12.49 -2.91 0.25
CA ALA A 8 -11.37 -3.51 -0.47
C ALA A 8 -10.93 -4.81 0.22
N SER A 9 -10.48 -5.79 -0.56
CA SER A 9 -9.98 -7.06 -0.05
C SER A 9 -8.60 -7.33 -0.62
N TYR A 10 -7.64 -7.48 0.28
CA TYR A 10 -6.29 -7.93 -0.03
C TYR A 10 -6.19 -9.43 0.26
N LYS A 11 -5.66 -10.19 -0.70
CA LYS A 11 -5.37 -11.61 -0.57
C LYS A 11 -3.99 -11.93 -1.11
N SER A 12 -3.24 -12.68 -0.32
CA SER A 12 -1.95 -13.25 -0.68
C SER A 12 -1.86 -14.68 -0.14
N PRO A 13 -0.89 -15.49 -0.57
CA PRO A 13 -0.73 -16.85 -0.04
C PRO A 13 -0.50 -16.91 1.48
N THR A 14 0.03 -15.85 2.08
CA THR A 14 0.41 -15.81 3.50
C THR A 14 -0.45 -14.90 4.36
N ALA A 15 -1.23 -14.00 3.76
CA ALA A 15 -2.07 -13.05 4.48
C ALA A 15 -3.32 -12.64 3.69
N ALA A 16 -4.40 -12.35 4.41
CA ALA A 16 -5.61 -11.75 3.87
C ALA A 16 -6.07 -10.62 4.80
N GLN A 17 -6.49 -9.50 4.22
CA GLN A 17 -6.99 -8.35 4.97
C GLN A 17 -8.18 -7.74 4.22
N ASN A 18 -9.24 -7.44 4.95
CA ASN A 18 -10.39 -6.72 4.41
C ASN A 18 -10.42 -5.31 4.99
N PHE A 19 -10.77 -4.36 4.15
CA PHE A 19 -10.94 -2.96 4.48
C PHE A 19 -12.37 -2.58 4.16
N ALA A 20 -13.02 -1.85 5.07
CA ALA A 20 -14.37 -1.36 4.89
C ALA A 20 -14.47 0.04 5.49
N LEU A 21 -14.94 0.99 4.69
CA LEU A 21 -15.24 2.34 5.12
C LEU A 21 -16.72 2.62 4.91
N GLU A 22 -17.39 3.02 5.98
CA GLU A 22 -18.77 3.44 5.92
C GLU A 22 -18.90 4.71 5.08
N LEU A 23 -19.80 4.67 4.10
CA LEU A 23 -20.16 5.85 3.31
C LEU A 23 -21.38 6.53 3.92
N PRO A 24 -21.57 7.84 3.67
CA PRO A 24 -22.82 8.51 4.00
C PRO A 24 -23.99 7.91 3.20
N GLN A 25 -25.21 8.13 3.66
CA GLN A 25 -26.40 7.66 2.97
C GLN A 25 -26.51 8.25 1.56
N LEU A 26 -26.97 7.46 0.60
CA LEU A 26 -27.26 7.97 -0.73
C LEU A 26 -28.34 9.06 -0.64
N PRO A 27 -28.13 10.20 -1.32
CA PRO A 27 -29.12 11.25 -1.37
C PRO A 27 -30.39 10.72 -2.04
N ARG A 28 -31.55 10.99 -1.43
CA ARG A 28 -32.87 10.60 -1.96
C ARG A 28 -33.44 11.64 -2.93
N SER A 29 -32.89 12.85 -2.93
CA SER A 29 -33.29 13.89 -3.85
C SER A 29 -32.37 13.94 -5.08
N ASP A 30 -32.91 14.47 -6.18
CA ASP A 30 -32.11 14.80 -7.36
C ASP A 30 -31.33 16.12 -7.22
N GLY A 31 -31.31 16.70 -6.01
CA GLY A 31 -30.57 17.92 -5.70
C GLY A 31 -29.09 17.77 -6.01
N VAL A 32 -28.58 18.69 -6.84
CA VAL A 32 -27.17 18.69 -7.26
C VAL A 32 -26.24 18.84 -6.06
N ASP A 33 -26.64 19.61 -5.04
CA ASP A 33 -25.85 19.86 -3.83
C ASP A 33 -25.67 18.58 -2.99
N GLU A 34 -26.74 17.80 -2.82
CA GLU A 34 -26.70 16.54 -2.07
C GLU A 34 -25.84 15.49 -2.80
N LYS A 35 -25.95 15.41 -4.13
CA LYS A 35 -25.10 14.55 -4.97
C LYS A 35 -23.63 14.96 -4.88
N THR A 36 -23.35 16.25 -4.96
CA THR A 36 -21.98 16.79 -4.87
C THR A 36 -21.36 16.49 -3.49
N THR A 37 -22.13 16.65 -2.43
CA THR A 37 -21.70 16.34 -1.06
C THR A 37 -21.41 14.84 -0.87
N TYR A 38 -22.28 13.99 -1.40
CA TYR A 38 -22.08 12.53 -1.38
C TYR A 38 -20.82 12.13 -2.16
N LEU A 39 -20.63 12.66 -3.37
CA LEU A 39 -19.45 12.39 -4.19
C LEU A 39 -18.16 12.90 -3.54
N GLY A 40 -18.20 14.07 -2.89
CA GLY A 40 -17.07 14.59 -2.12
C GLY A 40 -16.68 13.65 -0.97
N SER A 41 -17.69 13.14 -0.24
CA SER A 41 -17.49 12.19 0.86
C SER A 41 -16.96 10.84 0.37
N LEU A 42 -17.46 10.35 -0.77
CA LEU A 42 -16.96 9.14 -1.43
C LEU A 42 -15.49 9.30 -1.83
N ARG A 43 -15.14 10.44 -2.43
CA ARG A 43 -13.75 10.74 -2.83
C ARG A 43 -12.82 10.78 -1.63
N ALA A 44 -13.22 11.45 -0.55
CA ALA A 44 -12.43 11.50 0.68
C ALA A 44 -12.24 10.10 1.29
N SER A 45 -13.31 9.29 1.30
CA SER A 45 -13.26 7.91 1.80
C SER A 45 -12.35 7.03 0.93
N ALA A 46 -12.38 7.20 -0.39
CA ALA A 46 -11.48 6.48 -1.29
C ALA A 46 -10.00 6.86 -1.08
N SER A 47 -9.69 8.15 -0.93
CA SER A 47 -8.32 8.59 -0.61
C SER A 47 -7.85 8.06 0.74
N LYS A 48 -8.74 8.01 1.74
CA LYS A 48 -8.43 7.40 3.03
C LYS A 48 -8.13 5.90 2.89
N LEU A 49 -8.97 5.17 2.16
CA LEU A 49 -8.80 3.74 1.91
C LEU A 49 -7.45 3.45 1.24
N GLN A 50 -7.09 4.27 0.26
CA GLN A 50 -5.81 4.18 -0.42
C GLN A 50 -4.64 4.38 0.55
N GLY A 51 -4.73 5.35 1.47
CA GLY A 51 -3.73 5.56 2.51
C GLY A 51 -3.59 4.37 3.45
N GLU A 52 -4.71 3.80 3.90
CA GLU A 52 -4.73 2.59 4.74
C GLU A 52 -4.09 1.38 4.02
N LEU A 53 -4.42 1.18 2.74
CA LEU A 53 -3.82 0.12 1.91
C LEU A 53 -2.32 0.31 1.73
N ASN A 54 -1.87 1.52 1.39
CA ASN A 54 -0.45 1.80 1.22
C ASN A 54 0.33 1.56 2.52
N THR A 55 -0.22 1.99 3.65
CA THR A 55 0.37 1.77 4.97
C THR A 55 0.47 0.28 5.26
N PHE A 56 -0.62 -0.46 5.06
CA PHE A 56 -0.65 -1.91 5.27
C PHE A 56 0.37 -2.65 4.41
N LEU A 57 0.44 -2.33 3.11
CA LEU A 57 1.40 -2.96 2.19
C LEU A 57 2.84 -2.62 2.57
N THR A 58 3.12 -1.38 2.97
CA THR A 58 4.46 -0.95 3.40
C THR A 58 4.90 -1.72 4.65
N GLN A 59 4.03 -1.80 5.66
CA GLN A 59 4.30 -2.59 6.87
C GLN A 59 4.51 -4.07 6.55
N LYS A 60 3.74 -4.63 5.61
CA LYS A 60 3.93 -6.02 5.19
C LYS A 60 5.27 -6.23 4.48
N MET A 61 5.71 -5.29 3.63
CA MET A 61 7.05 -5.36 3.01
C MET A 61 8.17 -5.30 4.05
N GLU A 62 8.05 -4.45 5.07
CA GLU A 62 9.02 -4.38 6.16
C GLU A 62 9.06 -5.69 6.98
N GLN A 63 7.89 -6.27 7.28
CA GLN A 63 7.79 -7.57 7.94
C GLN A 63 8.40 -8.69 7.09
N ASP A 64 8.10 -8.72 5.80
CA ASP A 64 8.64 -9.72 4.86
C ASP A 64 10.17 -9.56 4.76
N LYS A 65 10.69 -8.32 4.66
CA LYS A 65 12.15 -8.04 4.66
C LYS A 65 12.83 -8.48 5.95
N ALA A 66 12.24 -8.22 7.12
CA ALA A 66 12.78 -8.68 8.40
C ALA A 66 12.75 -10.21 8.53
N ALA A 67 11.69 -10.86 8.04
CA ALA A 67 11.57 -12.31 8.03
C ALA A 67 12.59 -12.98 7.09
N GLU A 68 12.93 -12.35 5.96
CA GLU A 68 13.99 -12.80 5.06
C GLU A 68 15.37 -12.59 5.66
N ALA A 69 15.64 -11.44 6.29
CA ALA A 69 16.89 -11.19 7.01
C ALA A 69 17.12 -12.18 8.17
N GLY A 70 16.07 -12.57 8.89
CA GLY A 70 16.13 -13.53 9.99
C GLY A 70 16.30 -15.00 9.56
N LYS A 71 16.07 -15.33 8.27
CA LYS A 71 16.23 -16.70 7.74
C LYS A 71 17.66 -17.06 7.33
N GLY A 72 18.58 -16.10 7.31
CA GLY A 72 20.02 -16.34 7.24
C GLY A 72 20.54 -16.89 5.91
N ASN A 73 21.49 -16.14 5.34
CA ASN A 73 22.71 -16.65 4.71
C ASN A 73 22.73 -16.93 3.19
N SER A 74 22.23 -16.00 2.37
CA SER A 74 22.78 -15.84 1.00
C SER A 74 22.63 -14.44 0.42
N HIS A 75 21.65 -13.64 0.85
CA HIS A 75 21.40 -12.32 0.23
C HIS A 75 22.07 -11.15 0.96
N THR A 76 22.17 -11.20 2.29
CA THR A 76 22.82 -10.14 3.08
C THR A 76 24.30 -9.99 2.75
N THR A 77 25.02 -11.08 2.49
CA THR A 77 26.43 -11.03 2.03
C THR A 77 26.58 -10.44 0.63
N ASN A 78 25.52 -10.45 -0.19
CA ASN A 78 25.54 -9.85 -1.52
C ASN A 78 25.17 -8.36 -1.47
N GLU A 79 24.20 -7.97 -0.63
CA GLU A 79 23.83 -6.57 -0.41
C GLU A 79 24.99 -5.77 0.22
N ASP A 80 25.63 -6.29 1.28
CA ASP A 80 26.76 -5.61 1.91
C ASP A 80 27.95 -5.44 0.94
N ARG A 81 28.18 -6.44 0.07
CA ARG A 81 29.24 -6.41 -0.94
C ARG A 81 28.90 -5.50 -2.13
N GLU A 82 27.62 -5.39 -2.51
CA GLU A 82 27.14 -4.46 -3.54
C GLU A 82 27.19 -3.01 -3.06
N GLU A 83 26.96 -2.73 -1.77
CA GLU A 83 27.12 -1.39 -1.21
C GLU A 83 28.60 -0.97 -1.06
N ASP A 84 29.49 -1.89 -0.68
CA ASP A 84 30.94 -1.63 -0.59
C ASP A 84 31.57 -1.31 -1.97
N MET A 85 30.97 -1.80 -3.07
CA MET A 85 31.41 -1.50 -4.45
C MET A 85 30.73 -0.26 -5.05
N TYR A 86 29.80 0.39 -4.35
CA TYR A 86 29.04 1.56 -4.83
C TYR A 86 29.85 2.88 -4.82
N GLY A 87 31.17 2.79 -4.94
CA GLY A 87 32.10 3.92 -4.90
C GLY A 87 33.43 3.71 -5.62
N GLU A 88 33.71 2.52 -6.13
CA GLU A 88 34.80 2.28 -7.08
C GLU A 88 34.21 2.38 -8.50
N GLU A 89 34.34 3.55 -9.12
CA GLU A 89 34.29 3.60 -10.58
C GLU A 89 35.42 2.69 -11.08
N ASP A 90 35.11 1.54 -11.66
CA ASP A 90 36.09 0.68 -12.35
C ASP A 90 36.77 1.53 -13.43
N ALA A 91 37.91 2.14 -13.09
CA ALA A 91 38.79 2.86 -13.99
C ALA A 91 39.62 1.88 -14.85
N GLU A 92 39.06 0.72 -15.20
CA GLU A 92 39.71 -0.30 -16.01
C GLU A 92 38.87 -0.59 -17.27
N ASN A 93 38.61 0.45 -18.05
CA ASN A 93 38.38 0.29 -19.49
C ASN A 93 38.87 1.50 -20.30
N ASP A 94 40.15 1.86 -20.13
CA ASP A 94 40.87 2.66 -21.10
C ASP A 94 42.30 2.08 -21.28
N ALA A 95 42.39 1.00 -22.07
CA ALA A 95 43.61 0.50 -22.69
C ALA A 95 43.31 -0.35 -23.93
#